data_AF-A0A3M1QVY7-F1
#
_entry.id   AF-A0A3M1QVY7-F1
#
_cell.length_a   1.000
_cell.length_b   1.000
_cell.length_c   1.000
_cell.angle_alpha   90.00
_cell.angle_beta   90.00
_cell.angle_gamma   90.00
#
_symmetry.space_group_name_H-M   'P 1'
#
loop_
_entity.id
_entity.type
_entity.pdbx_description
1 polymer ?
#
loop_
_entity_poly.entity_id
_entity_poly.type
_entity_poly.pdbx_seq_one_letter_code
_entity_poly.pdbx_strand_id
1 'polypeptide(L)'
;MKGCLAFPPFLLETGEMKKICKYCKRRGQEFRPNDIVRDFCPDALFVAYPYALALLYGAEGECQKGRVHLRCPHPQGIVMEVRRVHCRPLWLRLLKRLFDWVVARVLYPVDWEDWHIRVRVLENRGACPANYVPGTTYWLNVRRTDELCPAAFHGIYPFVLADHGAGAEERSIPRRLHCPDHEGIIYNLQWLADPPISS
;
A
#
# COMPACT_ATOMS: atom_id res chain seq x y z
N MET A 1 -8.42 7.75 10.53
CA MET A 1 -7.79 6.45 10.20
C MET A 1 -8.25 5.38 11.19
N LYS A 2 -8.63 4.19 10.73
CA LYS A 2 -8.81 3.02 11.62
C LYS A 2 -7.43 2.39 11.82
N GLY A 3 -6.93 2.31 13.04
CA GLY A 3 -5.58 1.77 13.30
C GLY A 3 -5.43 1.32 14.75
N CYS A 4 -4.50 0.39 14.98
CA CYS A 4 -4.12 -0.03 16.33
C CYS A 4 -3.12 0.95 16.97
N LEU A 5 -2.39 1.69 16.13
CA LEU A 5 -1.42 2.71 16.53
C LEU A 5 -1.85 4.08 16.01
N ALA A 6 -1.71 5.09 16.87
CA ALA A 6 -1.88 6.49 16.48
C ALA A 6 -0.57 6.96 15.85
N PHE A 7 -0.57 7.14 14.53
CA PHE A 7 0.66 7.56 13.87
C PHE A 7 1.07 8.97 14.28
N PRO A 8 2.36 9.21 14.57
CA PRO A 8 2.85 10.57 14.72
C PRO A 8 2.50 11.35 13.44
N PRO A 9 2.13 12.62 13.57
CA PRO A 9 1.79 13.42 12.41
C PRO A 9 3.05 13.59 11.55
N PHE A 10 2.92 13.29 10.25
CA PHE A 10 4.02 13.42 9.29
C PHE A 10 3.54 14.07 8.01
N LEU A 11 4.51 14.58 7.27
CA LEU A 11 4.37 15.03 5.90
C LEU A 11 5.36 14.25 5.05
N LEU A 12 4.85 13.51 4.08
CA LEU A 12 5.65 12.88 3.03
C LEU A 12 5.45 13.67 1.74
N GLU A 13 6.51 14.34 1.28
CA GLU A 13 6.49 15.12 0.05
C GLU A 13 7.27 14.42 -1.05
N THR A 14 6.78 14.46 -2.28
CA THR A 14 7.55 14.06 -3.48
C THR A 14 8.60 15.12 -3.85
N GLY A 15 9.76 15.04 -3.20
CA GLY A 15 10.85 16.01 -3.33
C GLY A 15 11.53 16.03 -4.70
N GLU A 16 11.85 14.86 -5.25
CA GLU A 16 12.41 14.71 -6.60
C GLU A 16 11.58 13.73 -7.41
N MET A 17 11.37 14.03 -8.70
CA MET A 17 10.66 13.17 -9.64
C MET A 17 11.25 13.30 -11.05
N LYS A 18 11.85 12.22 -11.55
CA LYS A 18 12.28 12.11 -12.97
C LYS A 18 11.14 11.70 -13.90
N LYS A 19 10.15 10.97 -13.38
CA LYS A 19 9.02 10.40 -14.14
C LYS A 19 7.73 10.45 -13.31
N ILE A 20 6.60 10.55 -14.00
CA ILE A 20 5.27 10.43 -13.41
C ILE A 20 4.97 8.94 -13.19
N CYS A 21 4.32 8.60 -12.08
CA CYS A 21 3.86 7.24 -11.82
C CYS A 21 2.34 7.15 -11.62
N LYS A 22 1.85 5.95 -11.26
CA LYS A 22 0.41 5.71 -11.04
C LYS A 22 -0.15 6.56 -9.90
N TYR A 23 0.63 6.77 -8.85
CA TYR A 23 0.21 7.43 -7.62
C TYR A 23 0.74 8.86 -7.48
N CYS A 24 1.97 9.12 -7.92
CA CYS A 24 2.60 10.43 -7.85
C CYS A 24 2.51 11.12 -9.23
N LYS A 25 1.77 12.22 -9.29
CA LYS A 25 1.50 12.94 -10.55
C LYS A 25 2.36 14.18 -10.75
N ARG A 26 2.91 14.73 -9.68
CA ARG A 26 3.72 15.95 -9.69
C ARG A 26 4.68 15.99 -8.51
N ARG A 27 5.79 16.70 -8.70
CA ARG A 27 6.70 17.10 -7.62
C ARG A 27 5.96 17.98 -6.61
N GLY A 28 6.32 17.89 -5.34
CA GLY A 28 5.68 18.63 -4.26
C GLY A 28 4.29 18.12 -3.90
N GLN A 29 3.88 16.95 -4.41
CA GLN A 29 2.70 16.27 -3.93
C GLN A 29 2.95 15.77 -2.50
N GLU A 30 2.05 16.15 -1.60
CA GLU A 30 2.10 15.88 -0.16
C GLU A 30 1.16 14.74 0.23
N PHE A 31 1.59 13.94 1.20
CA PHE A 31 0.79 12.89 1.83
C PHE A 31 0.93 12.96 3.35
N ARG A 32 -0.19 12.79 4.04
CA ARG A 32 -0.34 12.81 5.50
C ARG A 32 -0.77 11.43 6.01
N PRO A 33 -0.79 11.18 7.34
CA PRO A 33 -1.22 9.88 7.87
C PRO A 33 -2.58 9.38 7.37
N ASN A 34 -3.54 10.30 7.17
CA ASN A 34 -4.87 9.94 6.67
C ASN A 34 -4.93 9.62 5.16
N ASP A 35 -3.84 9.88 4.43
CA ASP A 35 -3.73 9.57 3.00
C ASP A 35 -3.21 8.15 2.76
N ILE A 36 -2.80 7.42 3.80
CA ILE A 36 -2.56 5.97 3.71
C ILE A 36 -3.87 5.29 3.31
N VAL A 37 -3.81 4.24 2.46
CA VAL A 37 -4.94 3.44 1.93
C VAL A 37 -6.17 3.57 2.84
N ARG A 38 -7.13 4.40 2.40
CA ARG A 38 -8.13 4.95 3.31
C ARG A 38 -8.87 3.82 4.02
N ASP A 39 -9.08 4.03 5.31
CA ASP A 39 -9.82 3.13 6.21
C ASP A 39 -9.19 1.74 6.41
N PHE A 40 -7.97 1.50 5.93
CA PHE A 40 -7.22 0.28 6.20
C PHE A 40 -6.11 0.51 7.22
N CYS A 41 -5.92 -0.47 8.11
CA CYS A 41 -5.05 -0.31 9.27
C CYS A 41 -3.60 -0.36 8.78
N PRO A 42 -2.76 0.60 9.16
CA PRO A 42 -1.38 0.63 8.72
C PRO A 42 -0.61 -0.67 9.02
N ASP A 43 -0.80 -1.26 10.21
CA ASP A 43 -0.13 -2.50 10.60
C ASP A 43 -0.57 -3.69 9.74
N ALA A 44 -1.88 -3.75 9.44
CA ALA A 44 -2.43 -4.78 8.56
C ALA A 44 -1.97 -4.58 7.11
N LEU A 45 -1.87 -3.32 6.66
CA LEU A 45 -1.37 -2.96 5.34
C LEU A 45 0.10 -3.35 5.18
N PHE A 46 0.94 -3.05 6.18
CA PHE A 46 2.35 -3.40 6.18
C PHE A 46 2.55 -4.91 6.01
N VAL A 47 1.80 -5.73 6.76
CA VAL A 47 1.86 -7.19 6.62
C VAL A 47 1.27 -7.68 5.30
N ALA A 48 0.18 -7.09 4.81
CA ALA A 48 -0.47 -7.52 3.58
C ALA A 48 0.34 -7.19 2.31
N TYR A 49 1.12 -6.10 2.31
CA TYR A 49 1.73 -5.56 1.10
C TYR A 49 2.74 -6.50 0.42
N PRO A 50 3.69 -7.16 1.10
CA PRO A 50 4.61 -8.10 0.45
C PRO A 50 3.88 -9.23 -0.29
N TYR A 51 2.79 -9.76 0.30
CA TYR A 51 1.98 -10.81 -0.32
C TYR A 51 1.13 -10.27 -1.47
N ALA A 52 0.63 -9.04 -1.37
CA ALA A 52 -0.02 -8.35 -2.48
C ALA A 52 0.92 -8.23 -3.68
N LEU A 53 2.18 -7.83 -3.43
CA LEU A 53 3.22 -7.70 -4.43
C LEU A 53 3.58 -9.07 -5.05
N ALA A 54 3.77 -10.09 -4.21
CA ALA A 54 4.04 -11.46 -4.64
C ALA A 54 2.91 -11.99 -5.55
N LEU A 55 1.65 -11.76 -5.18
CA LEU A 55 0.49 -12.14 -6.00
C LEU A 55 0.42 -11.36 -7.33
N LEU A 56 0.76 -10.06 -7.33
CA LEU A 56 0.82 -9.25 -8.55
C LEU A 56 1.85 -9.78 -9.54
N TYR A 57 3.03 -10.16 -9.07
CA TYR A 57 4.11 -10.67 -9.91
C TYR A 57 4.10 -12.20 -10.11
N GLY A 58 3.08 -12.90 -9.59
CA GLY A 58 2.91 -14.33 -9.84
C GLY A 58 3.95 -15.20 -9.14
N ALA A 59 4.34 -14.83 -7.92
CA ALA A 59 5.26 -15.62 -7.10
C ALA A 59 4.78 -17.07 -6.92
N GLU A 60 5.75 -17.98 -6.85
CA GLU A 60 5.51 -19.41 -6.69
C GLU A 60 5.12 -19.80 -5.24
N GLY A 61 4.81 -21.07 -5.01
CA GLY A 61 4.43 -21.60 -3.69
C GLY A 61 2.99 -21.28 -3.29
N GLU A 62 2.78 -20.86 -2.03
CA GLU A 62 1.43 -20.59 -1.49
C GLU A 62 0.66 -19.54 -2.30
N CYS A 63 1.38 -18.59 -2.93
CA CYS A 63 0.82 -17.57 -3.80
C CYS A 63 0.26 -18.12 -5.12
N GLN A 64 0.65 -19.32 -5.57
CA GLN A 64 0.15 -19.92 -6.82
C GLN A 64 -1.36 -20.16 -6.82
N LYS A 65 -1.96 -20.35 -5.63
CA LYS A 65 -3.41 -20.48 -5.48
C LYS A 65 -4.17 -19.17 -5.73
N GLY A 66 -3.45 -18.08 -6.00
CA GLY A 66 -3.99 -16.74 -6.26
C GLY A 66 -4.57 -16.05 -5.03
N ARG A 67 -4.42 -16.66 -3.84
CA ARG A 67 -4.86 -16.13 -2.55
C ARG A 67 -3.93 -16.57 -1.42
N VAL A 68 -3.79 -15.73 -0.40
CA VAL A 68 -3.03 -15.99 0.81
C VAL A 68 -3.84 -15.55 2.02
N HIS A 69 -3.79 -16.31 3.11
CA HIS A 69 -4.41 -15.95 4.38
C HIS A 69 -3.34 -15.42 5.33
N LEU A 70 -3.56 -14.23 5.86
CA LEU A 70 -2.63 -13.53 6.73
C LEU A 70 -3.29 -13.19 8.05
N ARG A 71 -2.47 -13.03 9.09
CA ARG A 71 -2.90 -12.52 10.39
C ARG A 71 -2.24 -11.18 10.64
N CYS A 72 -3.02 -10.22 11.12
CA CYS A 72 -2.51 -8.96 11.63
C CYS A 72 -1.51 -9.25 12.79
N PRO A 73 -0.41 -8.48 12.91
CA PRO A 73 0.61 -8.74 13.93
C PRO A 73 0.11 -8.43 15.35
N HIS A 74 -0.95 -7.63 15.49
CA HIS A 74 -1.58 -7.37 16.76
C HIS A 74 -2.16 -8.69 17.33
N PRO A 75 -1.94 -9.03 18.63
CA PRO A 75 -2.41 -10.30 19.21
C PRO A 75 -3.92 -10.53 19.06
N GLN A 76 -4.69 -9.44 19.12
CA GLN A 76 -6.14 -9.39 18.94
C GLN A 76 -6.55 -8.90 17.54
N GLY A 77 -5.63 -8.94 16.59
CA GLY A 77 -5.82 -8.45 15.24
C GLY A 77 -6.77 -9.31 14.40
N ILE A 78 -6.97 -8.86 13.16
CA ILE A 78 -7.83 -9.53 12.19
C ILE A 78 -7.10 -10.67 11.45
N VAL A 79 -7.89 -11.60 10.92
CA VAL A 79 -7.45 -12.52 9.85
C VAL A 79 -7.95 -11.97 8.52
N MET A 80 -7.08 -11.95 7.51
CA MET A 80 -7.39 -11.38 6.20
C MET A 80 -7.00 -12.32 5.06
N GLU A 81 -7.79 -12.31 3.98
CA GLU A 81 -7.45 -12.93 2.70
C GLU A 81 -6.94 -11.87 1.74
N VAL A 82 -5.72 -12.03 1.24
CA VAL A 82 -5.18 -11.26 0.12
C VAL A 82 -5.36 -12.09 -1.14
N ARG A 83 -6.04 -11.54 -2.15
CA ARG A 83 -6.34 -12.26 -3.40
C ARG A 83 -6.11 -11.39 -4.61
N ARG A 84 -5.55 -11.99 -5.67
CA ARG A 84 -5.45 -11.37 -6.99
C ARG A 84 -6.80 -11.47 -7.72
N VAL A 85 -7.30 -10.35 -8.22
CA VAL A 85 -8.58 -10.27 -8.93
C VAL A 85 -8.37 -9.61 -10.29
N HIS A 86 -8.90 -10.22 -11.35
CA HIS A 86 -8.81 -9.65 -12.68
C HIS A 86 -9.63 -8.37 -12.81
N CYS A 87 -9.06 -7.35 -13.44
CA CYS A 87 -9.76 -6.07 -13.67
C CYS A 87 -10.78 -6.15 -14.81
N ARG A 88 -10.64 -7.13 -15.71
CA ARG A 88 -11.42 -7.23 -16.94
C ARG A 88 -12.32 -8.46 -16.97
N PRO A 89 -13.51 -8.35 -17.57
CA PRO A 89 -14.39 -9.51 -17.82
C PRO A 89 -13.70 -10.54 -18.72
N LEU A 90 -14.18 -11.79 -18.66
CA LEU A 90 -13.56 -12.95 -19.30
C LEU A 90 -13.38 -12.78 -20.81
N TRP A 91 -14.33 -12.16 -21.50
CA TRP A 91 -14.27 -11.92 -22.94
C TRP A 91 -13.16 -10.94 -23.34
N LEU A 92 -12.97 -9.83 -22.60
CA LEU A 92 -11.87 -8.88 -22.85
C LEU A 92 -10.49 -9.51 -22.58
N ARG A 93 -10.42 -10.48 -21.65
CA ARG A 93 -9.19 -11.23 -21.38
C ARG A 93 -8.82 -12.16 -22.54
N LEU A 94 -9.82 -12.82 -23.13
CA LEU A 94 -9.61 -13.66 -24.31
C LEU A 94 -9.17 -12.83 -25.52
N LEU A 95 -9.86 -11.71 -25.77
CA LEU A 95 -9.52 -10.79 -26.86
C LEU A 95 -8.09 -10.25 -26.70
N LYS A 96 -7.72 -9.86 -25.46
CA LYS A 96 -6.37 -9.42 -25.13
C LYS A 96 -5.33 -10.50 -25.38
N ARG A 97 -5.56 -11.75 -24.97
CA ARG A 97 -4.61 -12.85 -25.22
C ARG A 97 -4.37 -13.07 -26.71
N LEU A 98 -5.41 -12.92 -27.53
CA LEU A 98 -5.28 -13.00 -28.98
C LEU A 98 -4.44 -11.84 -29.51
N PHE A 99 -4.71 -10.62 -29.05
CA PHE A 99 -3.95 -9.43 -29.43
C PHE A 99 -2.49 -9.51 -29.00
N ASP A 100 -2.22 -9.86 -27.74
CA ASP A 100 -0.87 -10.04 -27.21
C ASP A 100 -0.12 -11.13 -27.99
N TRP A 101 -0.78 -12.22 -28.40
CA TRP A 101 -0.14 -13.26 -29.24
C TRP A 101 0.26 -12.74 -30.63
N VAL A 102 -0.54 -11.86 -31.23
CA VAL A 102 -0.23 -11.22 -32.50
C VAL A 102 0.87 -10.16 -32.33
N VAL A 103 0.77 -9.33 -31.29
CA VAL A 103 1.66 -8.18 -31.06
C VAL A 103 3.00 -8.58 -30.46
N ALA A 104 3.07 -9.62 -29.61
CA ALA A 104 4.32 -10.13 -29.07
C ALA A 104 5.28 -10.68 -30.15
N ARG A 105 4.77 -10.95 -31.36
CA ARG A 105 5.62 -11.29 -32.52
C ARG A 105 6.27 -10.08 -33.18
N VAL A 106 5.81 -8.86 -32.90
CA VAL A 106 6.20 -7.64 -33.64
C VAL A 106 6.71 -6.53 -32.72
N LEU A 107 6.27 -6.46 -31.47
CA LEU A 107 6.57 -5.37 -30.53
C LEU A 107 6.95 -5.89 -29.14
N TYR A 108 7.64 -5.03 -28.38
CA TYR A 108 8.05 -5.24 -26.99
C TYR A 108 6.83 -5.59 -26.09
N PRO A 109 7.00 -6.43 -25.06
CA PRO A 109 5.94 -6.73 -24.11
C PRO A 109 5.44 -5.44 -23.43
N VAL A 110 4.16 -5.13 -23.65
CA VAL A 110 3.47 -4.05 -22.94
C VAL A 110 3.01 -4.60 -21.60
N ASP A 111 3.43 -3.97 -20.50
CA ASP A 111 2.97 -4.36 -19.16
C ASP A 111 1.55 -3.78 -18.93
N TRP A 112 0.56 -4.66 -19.05
CA TRP A 112 -0.83 -4.31 -18.82
C TRP A 112 -1.22 -4.64 -17.39
N GLU A 113 -1.87 -3.69 -16.74
CA GLU A 113 -2.42 -3.90 -15.41
C GLU A 113 -3.71 -4.72 -15.49
N ASP A 114 -3.54 -6.04 -15.61
CA ASP A 114 -4.64 -7.00 -15.74
C ASP A 114 -5.27 -7.37 -14.38
N TRP A 115 -4.72 -6.84 -13.28
CA TRP A 115 -4.98 -7.32 -11.93
C TRP A 115 -5.01 -6.22 -10.86
N HIS A 116 -6.01 -6.32 -10.00
CA HIS A 116 -6.08 -5.63 -8.72
C HIS A 116 -5.84 -6.62 -7.59
N ILE A 117 -5.44 -6.10 -6.43
CA ILE A 117 -5.37 -6.90 -5.21
C ILE A 117 -6.54 -6.54 -4.32
N ARG A 118 -7.29 -7.56 -3.91
CA ARG A 118 -8.37 -7.45 -2.94
C ARG A 118 -7.90 -8.01 -1.62
N VAL A 119 -8.00 -7.22 -0.56
CA VAL A 119 -7.79 -7.65 0.83
C VAL A 119 -9.16 -7.74 1.49
N ARG A 120 -9.55 -8.91 1.96
CA ARG A 120 -10.84 -9.14 2.63
C ARG A 120 -10.62 -9.52 4.09
N VAL A 121 -11.29 -8.84 5.01
CA VAL A 121 -11.34 -9.24 6.42
C VAL A 121 -12.16 -10.52 6.52
N LEU A 122 -11.57 -11.62 7.00
CA LEU A 122 -12.26 -12.89 7.20
C LEU A 122 -12.84 -12.99 8.60
N GLU A 123 -12.04 -12.65 9.60
CA GLU A 123 -12.39 -12.79 11.01
C GLU A 123 -11.88 -11.58 11.80
N ASN A 124 -12.69 -11.13 12.75
CA ASN A 124 -12.29 -10.22 13.82
C ASN A 124 -12.60 -10.92 15.14
N ARG A 125 -11.57 -11.19 15.94
CA ARG A 125 -11.70 -11.91 17.22
C ARG A 125 -12.21 -11.02 18.36
N GLY A 126 -12.96 -9.97 18.02
CA GLY A 126 -13.69 -9.11 18.96
C GLY A 126 -12.86 -8.09 19.73
N ALA A 127 -11.56 -7.97 19.46
CA ALA A 127 -10.68 -7.11 20.25
C ALA A 127 -9.65 -6.33 19.40
N CYS A 128 -9.88 -6.23 18.09
CA CYS A 128 -9.07 -5.35 17.25
C CYS A 128 -9.45 -3.88 17.53
N PRO A 129 -8.51 -3.01 17.97
CA PRO A 129 -8.81 -1.60 18.28
C PRO A 129 -9.40 -0.82 17.09
N ALA A 130 -9.05 -1.24 15.87
CA ALA A 130 -9.56 -0.66 14.64
C ALA A 130 -11.02 -1.07 14.30
N ASN A 131 -11.64 -1.97 15.08
CA ASN A 131 -13.04 -2.39 14.96
C ASN A 131 -13.45 -2.78 13.53
N TYR A 132 -12.64 -3.64 12.89
CA TYR A 132 -12.95 -4.16 11.56
C TYR A 132 -14.15 -5.10 11.56
N VAL A 133 -14.99 -4.98 10.52
CA VAL A 133 -16.14 -5.87 10.33
C VAL A 133 -15.74 -7.00 9.37
N PRO A 134 -15.90 -8.29 9.76
CA PRO A 134 -15.73 -9.41 8.85
C PRO A 134 -16.52 -9.24 7.55
N GLY A 135 -15.92 -9.58 6.41
CA GLY A 135 -16.48 -9.38 5.09
C GLY A 135 -16.07 -8.07 4.41
N THR A 136 -15.58 -7.07 5.15
CA THR A 136 -15.10 -5.80 4.57
C THR A 136 -13.96 -6.03 3.59
N THR A 137 -13.97 -5.32 2.47
CA THR A 137 -12.93 -5.44 1.43
C THR A 137 -12.22 -4.12 1.19
N TYR A 138 -10.90 -4.21 1.04
CA TYR A 138 -10.01 -3.12 0.66
C TYR A 138 -9.32 -3.48 -0.65
N TRP A 139 -9.00 -2.47 -1.45
CA TRP A 139 -8.38 -2.67 -2.74
C TRP A 139 -7.02 -1.98 -2.76
N LEU A 140 -6.00 -2.75 -3.15
CA LEU A 140 -4.67 -2.23 -3.42
C LEU A 140 -4.46 -2.19 -4.93
N ASN A 141 -3.51 -1.36 -5.37
CA ASN A 141 -3.18 -1.18 -6.78
C ASN A 141 -4.31 -0.59 -7.64
N VAL A 142 -5.10 0.34 -7.09
CA VAL A 142 -6.26 0.97 -7.76
C VAL A 142 -6.00 2.35 -8.38
N ARG A 143 -4.73 2.79 -8.45
CA ARG A 143 -4.31 4.08 -9.07
C ARG A 143 -4.96 5.34 -8.47
N ARG A 144 -5.30 5.32 -7.19
CA ARG A 144 -5.81 6.51 -6.50
C ARG A 144 -4.67 7.49 -6.27
N THR A 145 -4.80 8.70 -6.82
CA THR A 145 -3.80 9.77 -6.68
C THR A 145 -3.96 10.57 -5.40
N ASP A 146 -5.08 10.40 -4.70
CA ASP A 146 -5.41 10.99 -3.41
C ASP A 146 -5.05 10.09 -2.23
N GLU A 147 -4.26 9.03 -2.49
CA GLU A 147 -3.76 8.09 -1.50
C GLU A 147 -2.25 7.89 -1.68
N LEU A 148 -1.54 7.76 -0.57
CA LEU A 148 -0.16 7.32 -0.54
C LEU A 148 -0.08 5.89 -1.10
N CYS A 149 0.83 5.65 -2.05
CA CYS A 149 0.93 4.32 -2.63
C CYS A 149 1.38 3.30 -1.57
N PRO A 150 0.87 2.05 -1.62
CA PRO A 150 1.24 1.02 -0.64
C PRO A 150 2.76 0.79 -0.54
N ALA A 151 3.48 0.93 -1.66
CA ALA A 151 4.93 0.77 -1.72
C ALA A 151 5.68 1.86 -0.95
N ALA A 152 5.33 3.13 -1.18
CA ALA A 152 5.90 4.25 -0.45
C ALA A 152 5.56 4.15 1.04
N PHE A 153 4.32 3.79 1.36
CA PHE A 153 3.90 3.55 2.74
C PHE A 153 4.76 2.46 3.41
N HIS A 154 4.93 1.30 2.75
CA HIS A 154 5.75 0.21 3.27
C HIS A 154 7.22 0.62 3.48
N GLY A 155 7.75 1.51 2.64
CA GLY A 155 9.08 2.08 2.79
C GLY A 155 9.23 3.02 3.98
N ILE A 156 8.20 3.82 4.31
CA ILE A 156 8.26 4.76 5.44
C ILE A 156 7.86 4.12 6.77
N TYR A 157 7.06 3.06 6.75
CA TYR A 157 6.45 2.47 7.94
C TYR A 157 7.44 2.10 9.06
N PRO A 158 8.62 1.49 8.79
CA PRO A 158 9.59 1.22 9.84
C PRO A 158 10.07 2.48 10.57
N PHE A 159 10.20 3.60 9.87
CA PHE A 159 10.56 4.89 10.48
C PHE A 159 9.42 5.45 11.31
N VAL A 160 8.17 5.34 10.83
CA VAL A 160 6.97 5.71 11.60
C VAL A 160 6.89 4.91 12.90
N LEU A 161 7.18 3.61 12.85
CA LEU A 161 7.13 2.75 14.02
C LEU A 161 8.26 3.03 15.01
N ALA A 162 9.49 3.22 14.53
CA ALA A 162 10.63 3.56 15.38
C ALA A 162 10.41 4.90 16.09
N ASP A 163 9.87 5.88 15.37
CA ASP A 163 9.71 7.24 15.88
C ASP A 163 8.42 7.41 16.73
N HIS A 164 7.47 6.46 16.70
CA HIS A 164 6.25 6.46 17.52
C HIS A 164 6.54 6.47 19.04
N GLY A 165 7.71 5.97 19.47
CA GLY A 165 8.16 6.03 20.87
C GLY A 165 9.22 7.09 21.16
N ALA A 166 9.75 7.74 20.14
CA ALA A 166 10.85 8.70 20.25
C ALA A 166 10.35 10.10 20.66
N GLY A 167 11.18 10.82 21.43
CA GLY A 167 10.92 12.22 21.78
C GLY A 167 11.02 13.15 20.56
N ALA A 168 10.46 14.37 20.67
CA ALA A 168 10.41 15.34 19.57
C ALA A 168 11.79 15.71 18.98
N GLU A 169 12.87 15.70 19.78
CA GLU A 169 14.23 16.01 19.30
C GLU A 169 14.81 14.93 18.37
N GLU A 170 14.53 13.65 18.60
CA GLU A 170 14.99 12.54 17.74
C GLU A 170 14.26 12.53 16.38
N ARG A 171 13.05 13.11 16.33
CA ARG A 171 12.24 13.28 15.12
C ARG A 171 12.68 14.47 14.25
N SER A 172 13.76 15.17 14.58
CA SER A 172 14.09 16.44 13.89
C SER A 172 14.83 16.29 12.55
N ILE A 173 15.36 15.10 12.21
CA ILE A 173 16.17 14.92 11.00
C ILE A 173 15.26 14.54 9.81
N PRO A 174 15.12 15.40 8.79
CA PRO A 174 14.36 15.08 7.58
C PRO A 174 14.98 13.88 6.87
N ARG A 175 14.16 12.89 6.52
CA ARG A 175 14.64 11.67 5.87
C ARG A 175 14.34 11.74 4.38
N ARG A 176 15.35 11.44 3.56
CA ARG A 176 15.19 11.26 2.11
C ARG A 176 15.06 9.77 1.81
N LEU A 177 13.96 9.38 1.19
CA LEU A 177 13.61 7.98 0.95
C LEU A 177 13.39 7.75 -0.54
N HIS A 178 14.07 6.77 -1.12
CA HIS A 178 13.82 6.38 -2.50
C HIS A 178 12.49 5.64 -2.61
N CYS A 179 11.72 5.92 -3.68
CA CYS A 179 10.56 5.11 -4.00
C CYS A 179 11.01 3.68 -4.36
N PRO A 180 10.49 2.64 -3.70
CA PRO A 180 10.90 1.27 -3.98
C PRO A 180 10.42 0.78 -5.37
N ASP A 181 9.34 1.36 -5.89
CA ASP A 181 8.71 0.91 -7.15
C ASP A 181 9.17 1.70 -8.38
N HIS A 182 9.67 2.93 -8.19
CA HIS A 182 9.94 3.85 -9.30
C HIS A 182 11.26 4.59 -9.13
N GLU A 183 12.22 4.25 -10.00
CA GLU A 183 13.50 4.93 -10.08
C GLU A 183 13.32 6.43 -10.37
N GLY A 184 14.05 7.26 -9.62
CA GLY A 184 14.04 8.71 -9.79
C GLY A 184 12.88 9.42 -9.08
N ILE A 185 12.11 8.74 -8.23
CA ILE A 185 11.22 9.38 -7.25
C ILE A 185 11.90 9.32 -5.88
N ILE A 186 12.09 10.49 -5.24
CA ILE A 186 12.60 10.61 -3.88
C ILE A 186 11.56 11.35 -3.03
N TYR A 187 11.19 10.74 -1.91
CA TYR A 187 10.33 11.32 -0.91
C TYR A 187 11.16 12.04 0.16
N ASN A 188 10.64 13.18 0.64
CA ASN A 188 11.10 13.86 1.83
C ASN A 188 10.08 13.58 2.94
N LEU A 189 10.51 12.88 3.99
CA LEU A 189 9.72 12.64 5.18
C LEU A 189 10.08 13.67 6.25
N GLN A 190 9.07 14.38 6.72
CA GLN A 190 9.17 15.36 7.81
C GLN A 190 8.15 15.02 8.89
N TRP A 191 8.57 15.06 10.14
CA TRP A 191 7.67 14.92 11.28
C TRP A 191 7.06 16.27 11.61
N LEU A 192 5.75 16.30 11.80
CA LEU A 192 5.04 17.50 12.22
C LEU A 192 5.02 17.54 13.75
N ALA A 193 4.90 18.73 14.33
CA ALA A 193 4.66 18.85 15.76
C ALA A 193 3.36 18.13 16.12
N ASP A 194 3.35 17.44 17.26
CA ASP A 194 2.11 16.89 17.80
C ASP A 194 1.13 18.06 18.04
N PRO A 195 -0.15 17.92 17.67
CA PRO A 195 -1.13 18.93 18.00
C PRO A 195 -1.16 19.11 19.53
N PRO A 196 -1.34 20.34 20.04
CA PRO A 196 -1.48 20.56 21.47
C PRO A 196 -2.58 19.65 22.00
N ILE A 197 -2.28 18.90 23.08
CA ILE A 197 -3.27 18.04 23.74
C ILE A 197 -4.36 19.00 24.25
N SER A 198 -5.52 19.00 23.60
CA SER A 198 -6.69 19.73 24.09
C SER A 198 -7.16 19.01 25.36
N SER A 199 -6.74 19.55 26.50
CA SER A 199 -7.17 19.17 27.85
C SER A 199 -8.66 19.42 28.06
#